data_AF-A0A7Y3DQE0-F1
#
_entry.id   AF-A0A7Y3DQE0-F1
#
_cell.length_a   1.000
_cell.length_b   1.000
_cell.length_c   1.000
_cell.angle_alpha   90.00
_cell.angle_beta   90.00
_cell.angle_gamma   90.00
#
_symmetry.space_group_name_H-M   'P 1'
#
loop_
_entity.id
_entity.type
_entity.pdbx_description
1 polymer ?
#
loop_
_entity_poly.entity_id
_entity_poly.type
_entity_poly.pdbx_seq_one_letter_code
_entity_poly.pdbx_strand_id
1 'polypeptide(L)'
;MSPKRALILILFSLELAVLVPLGIALLPKTAQTRHIDINARRFGYTPARIIVNKGDPLSLRFYSTDVTHGFQLDGYPVSLIARKGVTFQRTVRQDDKGHLKMDWQRISSVRFVAHRTGKFIFRCTETCGNLHPFMTGELIIKPNTPYYFFISLSIWVIFAIFVWVRFKGPPVFGNVKRINLLEKFPWLKRLVMQRSFQFWFIVVNFIVFYLFILSSLWGSPVGNRNIAIVFVWILWWFILKAILVPLGGRLWCLMCPLPAPAEWLSRGSLTAVRYLNQPFRKLHHRYLGLQKDWPKFMSNIWLQNILFLTLISFGMILITRPLATALLFLFILAGTLLMTFIFRHRVFCLYLCPVGGFLGTYSMASMTEVRAIDPKVCVKHKDKSCLTGGPGGWACSWNQYVGNMSRNNYCGLCTECIKSCPKDNVGIFLRPFG
;
A
#
# COMPACT_ATOMS: atom_id res chain seq x y z
N MET A 1 10.24 -27.21 -28.71
CA MET A 1 11.66 -27.22 -28.30
C MET A 1 11.80 -28.01 -27.02
N SER A 2 12.85 -28.81 -26.86
CA SER A 2 13.17 -29.44 -25.56
C SER A 2 13.55 -28.36 -24.52
N PRO A 3 13.45 -28.64 -23.20
CA PRO A 3 13.88 -27.70 -22.16
C PRO A 3 15.33 -27.22 -22.35
N LYS A 4 16.19 -28.08 -22.90
CA LYS A 4 17.58 -27.75 -23.26
C LYS A 4 17.65 -26.69 -24.36
N ARG A 5 16.84 -26.81 -25.42
CA ARG A 5 16.79 -25.81 -26.50
C ARG A 5 16.22 -24.47 -26.02
N ALA A 6 15.24 -24.50 -25.12
CA ALA A 6 14.69 -23.30 -24.50
C ALA A 6 15.78 -22.57 -23.68
N LEU A 7 16.58 -23.30 -22.91
CA LEU A 7 17.69 -22.74 -22.16
C LEU A 7 18.75 -22.09 -23.07
N ILE A 8 19.14 -22.77 -24.17
CA ILE A 8 20.11 -22.24 -25.13
C ILE A 8 19.61 -20.91 -25.74
N LEU A 9 18.34 -20.85 -26.14
CA LEU A 9 17.73 -19.65 -26.70
C LEU A 9 17.68 -18.49 -25.68
N ILE A 10 17.42 -18.78 -24.41
CA ILE A 10 17.45 -17.80 -23.31
C ILE A 10 18.86 -17.26 -23.09
N LEU A 11 19.88 -18.12 -23.10
CA LEU A 11 21.28 -17.72 -22.92
C LEU A 11 21.78 -16.88 -24.10
N PHE A 12 21.45 -17.27 -25.33
CA PHE A 12 21.81 -16.50 -26.52
C PHE A 12 21.16 -15.12 -26.55
N SER A 13 19.87 -15.01 -26.18
CA SER A 13 19.20 -13.71 -26.12
C SER A 13 19.71 -12.83 -24.98
N LEU A 14 20.31 -13.41 -23.93
CA LEU A 14 20.94 -12.64 -22.84
C LEU A 14 22.20 -11.93 -23.35
N GLU A 15 23.00 -12.64 -24.15
CA GLU A 15 24.21 -12.08 -24.75
C GLU A 15 23.88 -10.85 -25.61
N LEU A 16 22.85 -10.96 -26.46
CA LEU A 16 22.36 -9.84 -27.25
C LEU A 16 21.85 -8.69 -26.36
N ALA A 17 21.15 -9.01 -25.27
CA ALA A 17 20.63 -8.01 -24.34
C ALA A 17 21.74 -7.22 -23.60
N VAL A 18 22.94 -7.78 -23.51
CA VAL A 18 24.11 -7.13 -22.91
C VAL A 18 24.93 -6.37 -23.94
N LEU A 19 25.17 -6.96 -25.12
CA LEU A 19 26.05 -6.38 -26.15
C LEU A 19 25.45 -5.13 -26.81
N VAL A 20 24.14 -5.08 -27.03
CA VAL A 20 23.49 -3.92 -27.69
C VAL A 20 23.62 -2.63 -26.86
N PRO A 21 23.28 -2.60 -25.55
CA PRO A 21 23.51 -1.42 -24.71
C PRO A 21 24.98 -1.01 -24.61
N LEU A 22 25.90 -1.98 -24.63
CA LEU A 22 27.34 -1.74 -24.59
C LEU A 22 27.84 -1.04 -25.86
N GLY A 23 27.38 -1.48 -27.04
CA GLY A 23 27.72 -0.84 -28.31
C GLY A 23 27.28 0.62 -28.38
N ILE A 24 26.09 0.94 -27.88
CA ILE A 24 25.57 2.33 -27.81
C ILE A 24 26.44 3.20 -26.89
N ALA A 25 27.02 2.62 -25.83
CA ALA A 25 27.86 3.35 -24.88
C ALA A 25 29.18 3.83 -25.47
N LEU A 26 29.70 3.11 -26.47
CA LEU A 26 31.00 3.35 -27.11
C LEU A 26 30.95 4.39 -28.23
N LEU A 27 29.78 4.93 -28.56
CA LEU A 27 29.65 5.94 -29.61
C LEU A 27 30.41 7.23 -29.23
N PRO A 28 31.32 7.72 -30.11
CA PRO A 28 32.12 8.91 -29.84
C PRO A 28 31.24 10.15 -29.72
N LYS A 29 31.60 11.05 -28.80
CA LYS A 29 30.89 12.31 -28.57
C LYS A 29 31.85 13.45 -28.32
N THR A 30 31.53 14.60 -28.91
CA THR A 30 32.25 15.84 -28.71
C THR A 30 31.67 16.62 -27.54
N ALA A 31 32.56 17.18 -26.71
CA ALA A 31 32.16 18.05 -25.61
C ALA A 31 31.70 19.40 -26.16
N GLN A 32 30.56 19.89 -25.67
CA GLN A 32 30.02 21.19 -26.04
C GLN A 32 29.64 21.97 -24.79
N THR A 33 30.00 23.25 -24.74
CA THR A 33 29.58 24.15 -23.66
C THR A 33 28.08 24.38 -23.74
N ARG A 34 27.37 24.14 -22.64
CA ARG A 34 25.91 24.34 -22.56
C ARG A 34 25.55 25.38 -21.52
N HIS A 35 24.77 26.37 -21.95
CA HIS A 35 24.11 27.32 -21.06
C HIS A 35 22.69 26.85 -20.78
N ILE A 36 22.34 26.72 -19.51
CA ILE A 36 21.05 26.16 -19.10
C ILE A 36 20.39 27.14 -18.13
N ASP A 37 19.25 27.65 -18.53
CA ASP A 37 18.42 28.54 -17.72
C ASP A 37 17.31 27.71 -17.08
N ILE A 38 17.31 27.64 -15.76
CA ILE A 38 16.34 26.90 -14.95
C ILE A 38 15.46 27.88 -14.18
N ASN A 39 14.19 27.89 -14.54
CA ASN A 39 13.15 28.60 -13.83
C ASN A 39 12.48 27.68 -12.81
N ALA A 40 12.48 28.07 -11.53
CA ALA A 40 11.69 27.45 -10.49
C ALA A 40 10.37 28.18 -10.27
N ARG A 41 9.29 27.41 -10.28
CA ARG A 41 7.95 27.83 -9.88
C ARG A 41 7.36 26.81 -8.92
N ARG A 42 6.29 27.14 -8.22
CA ARG A 42 5.57 26.19 -7.36
C ARG A 42 5.35 24.87 -8.09
N PHE A 43 5.86 23.81 -7.47
CA PHE A 43 5.68 22.42 -7.85
C PHE A 43 6.42 21.96 -9.11
N GLY A 44 7.35 22.74 -9.66
CA GLY A 44 8.14 22.27 -10.79
C GLY A 44 9.27 23.19 -11.25
N TYR A 45 10.16 22.61 -12.06
CA TYR A 45 11.25 23.29 -12.73
C TYR A 45 11.02 23.33 -14.25
N THR A 46 11.46 24.40 -14.89
CA THR A 46 11.48 24.53 -16.36
C THR A 46 12.90 24.91 -16.80
N PRO A 47 13.59 24.06 -17.59
CA PRO A 47 13.19 22.71 -18.00
C PRO A 47 13.26 21.71 -16.84
N ALA A 48 12.31 20.77 -16.80
CA ALA A 48 12.34 19.68 -15.82
C ALA A 48 13.36 18.59 -16.17
N ARG A 49 13.77 18.51 -17.44
CA ARG A 49 14.69 17.50 -17.96
C ARG A 49 15.79 18.15 -18.78
N ILE A 50 17.04 17.92 -18.38
CA ILE A 50 18.23 18.47 -19.01
C ILE A 50 19.07 17.29 -19.49
N ILE A 51 19.47 17.30 -20.76
CA ILE A 51 20.26 16.22 -21.37
C ILE A 51 21.58 16.81 -21.87
N VAL A 52 22.68 16.23 -21.40
CA VAL A 52 24.05 16.66 -21.72
C VAL A 52 24.93 15.44 -21.96
N ASN A 53 26.15 15.64 -22.46
CA ASN A 53 27.13 14.56 -22.59
C ASN A 53 28.16 14.62 -21.46
N LYS A 54 28.77 13.47 -21.15
CA LYS A 54 29.93 13.42 -20.26
C LYS A 54 31.03 14.34 -20.79
N GLY A 55 31.58 15.18 -19.92
CA GLY A 55 32.61 16.14 -20.27
C GLY A 55 32.10 17.50 -20.73
N ASP A 56 30.79 17.68 -20.93
CA ASP A 56 30.23 19.00 -21.26
C ASP A 56 30.45 19.98 -20.07
N PRO A 57 31.07 21.15 -20.30
CA PRO A 57 31.07 22.24 -19.32
C PRO A 57 29.69 22.91 -19.33
N LEU A 58 29.07 22.97 -18.16
CA LEU A 58 27.72 23.49 -17.96
C LEU A 58 27.78 24.83 -17.23
N SER A 59 27.02 25.80 -17.73
CA SER A 59 26.79 27.09 -17.08
C SER A 59 25.30 27.21 -16.78
N LEU A 60 24.93 27.03 -15.52
CA LEU A 60 23.55 26.97 -15.07
C LEU A 60 23.14 28.30 -14.43
N ARG A 61 22.09 28.94 -14.97
CA ARG A 61 21.41 30.07 -14.33
C ARG A 61 20.14 29.55 -13.68
N PHE A 62 19.96 29.88 -12.41
CA PHE A 62 18.80 29.48 -11.63
C PHE A 62 18.06 30.73 -11.17
N TYR A 63 16.74 30.78 -11.36
CA TYR A 63 15.91 31.87 -10.87
C TYR A 63 14.54 31.35 -10.44
N SER A 64 13.84 32.14 -9.64
CA SER A 64 12.49 31.84 -9.16
C SER A 64 11.51 32.92 -9.61
N THR A 65 10.33 32.51 -10.08
CA THR A 65 9.25 33.41 -10.48
C THR A 65 8.19 33.70 -9.41
N ASP A 66 8.17 32.97 -8.29
CA ASP A 66 7.11 33.11 -7.28
C ASP A 66 7.61 33.18 -5.84
N VAL A 67 8.03 32.07 -5.25
CA VAL A 67 8.46 31.96 -3.85
C VAL A 67 9.95 31.62 -3.75
N THR A 68 10.47 31.51 -2.54
CA THR A 68 11.85 31.04 -2.37
C THR A 68 11.93 29.56 -2.76
N HIS A 69 12.84 29.24 -3.68
CA HIS A 69 13.10 27.86 -4.09
C HIS A 69 14.56 27.50 -3.88
N GLY A 70 14.78 26.24 -3.54
CA GLY A 70 16.10 25.62 -3.57
C GLY A 70 16.34 24.87 -4.87
N PHE A 71 17.61 24.60 -5.15
CA PHE A 71 18.07 23.70 -6.19
C PHE A 71 19.28 22.97 -5.65
N GLN A 72 19.11 21.69 -5.31
CA GLN A 72 20.20 20.80 -4.95
C GLN A 72 20.33 19.75 -6.04
N LEU A 73 21.48 19.68 -6.71
CA LEU A 73 21.78 18.62 -7.66
C LEU A 73 22.46 17.45 -6.93
N ASP A 74 21.87 16.26 -7.02
CA ASP A 74 22.43 15.06 -6.41
C ASP A 74 23.72 14.65 -7.12
N GLY A 75 24.75 14.27 -6.35
CA GLY A 75 26.05 13.83 -6.89
C GLY A 75 26.99 14.96 -7.33
N TYR A 76 26.56 16.22 -7.26
CA TYR A 76 27.39 17.40 -7.54
C TYR A 76 27.31 18.39 -6.36
N PRO A 77 28.38 19.14 -6.06
CA PRO A 77 28.38 20.15 -5.01
C PRO A 77 27.67 21.45 -5.44
N VAL A 78 26.48 21.32 -6.06
CA VAL A 78 25.68 22.44 -6.56
C VAL A 78 24.42 22.53 -5.69
N SER A 79 24.38 23.58 -4.87
CA SER A 79 23.26 23.89 -3.98
C SER A 79 22.97 25.39 -4.08
N LEU A 80 21.80 25.73 -4.61
CA LEU A 80 21.40 27.10 -4.89
C LEU A 80 20.08 27.43 -4.18
N ILE A 81 19.90 28.68 -3.81
CA ILE A 81 18.63 29.24 -3.36
C ILE A 81 18.32 30.47 -4.20
N ALA A 82 17.11 30.56 -4.75
CA ALA A 82 16.62 31.73 -5.46
C ALA A 82 15.51 32.42 -4.66
N ARG A 83 15.68 33.71 -4.38
CA ARG A 83 14.71 34.56 -3.67
C ARG A 83 14.66 35.95 -4.28
N LYS A 84 13.46 36.41 -4.67
CA LYS A 84 13.22 37.77 -5.22
C LYS A 84 14.16 38.12 -6.40
N GLY A 85 14.35 37.20 -7.34
CA GLY A 85 15.22 37.41 -8.50
C GLY A 85 16.73 37.39 -8.21
N VAL A 86 17.14 37.09 -6.97
CA VAL A 86 18.55 36.94 -6.59
C VAL A 86 18.84 35.47 -6.29
N THR A 87 19.99 34.99 -6.77
CA THR A 87 20.44 33.61 -6.60
C THR A 87 21.68 33.54 -5.74
N PHE A 88 21.64 32.65 -4.75
CA PHE A 88 22.71 32.38 -3.81
C PHE A 88 23.20 30.96 -3.98
N GLN A 89 24.52 30.76 -3.97
CA GLN A 89 25.13 29.43 -3.92
C GLN A 89 25.62 29.15 -2.50
N ARG A 90 25.32 27.95 -2.01
CA ARG A 90 25.88 27.47 -0.74
C ARG A 90 27.33 27.09 -0.95
N THR A 91 28.22 27.70 -0.18
CA THR A 91 29.63 27.35 -0.09
C THR A 91 29.95 26.89 1.32
N VAL A 92 30.67 25.78 1.45
CA VAL A 92 31.14 25.29 2.74
C VAL A 92 32.64 25.58 2.79
N ARG A 93 33.07 26.39 3.76
CA ARG A 93 34.47 26.70 4.02
C ARG A 93 34.84 26.16 5.40
N GLN A 94 36.05 25.66 5.54
CA GLN A 94 36.60 25.30 6.83
C GLN A 94 37.33 26.53 7.39
N ASP A 95 37.05 26.90 8.64
CA ASP A 95 37.78 27.95 9.33
C ASP A 95 39.16 27.45 9.77
N ASP A 96 40.03 28.38 10.20
CA ASP A 96 41.39 28.09 10.65
C ASP A 96 41.45 27.18 11.90
N LYS A 97 40.30 26.99 12.57
CA LYS A 97 40.12 26.12 13.75
C LYS A 97 39.50 24.77 13.39
N GLY A 98 39.30 24.49 12.10
CA GLY A 98 38.76 23.23 11.61
C GLY A 98 37.23 23.14 11.59
N HIS A 99 36.50 24.17 12.01
CA HIS A 99 35.03 24.19 11.95
C HIS A 99 34.53 24.47 10.54
N LEU A 100 33.50 23.72 10.11
CA LEU A 100 32.83 23.95 8.84
C LEU A 100 31.83 25.12 8.97
N LYS A 101 32.11 26.21 8.27
CA LYS A 101 31.23 27.37 8.15
C LYS A 101 30.48 27.33 6.82
N MET A 102 29.17 27.52 6.87
CA MET A 102 28.33 27.61 5.67
C MET A 102 28.08 29.08 5.33
N ASP A 103 28.53 29.51 4.17
CA ASP A 103 28.30 30.85 3.62
C ASP A 103 27.45 30.79 2.35
N TRP A 104 26.67 31.84 2.13
CA TRP A 104 25.85 32.02 0.93
C TRP A 104 26.37 33.18 0.08
N GLN A 105 26.89 32.86 -1.10
CA GLN A 105 27.42 33.88 -2.02
C GLN A 105 26.42 34.18 -3.13
N ARG A 106 26.17 35.46 -3.40
CA ARG A 106 25.35 35.91 -4.53
C ARG A 106 26.07 35.60 -5.84
N ILE A 107 25.41 34.88 -6.74
CA ILE A 107 25.95 34.51 -8.06
C ILE A 107 24.91 34.74 -9.17
N SER A 108 25.38 34.93 -10.41
CA SER A 108 24.51 34.99 -11.60
C SER A 108 24.38 33.64 -12.29
N SER A 109 25.42 32.81 -12.24
CA SER A 109 25.43 31.46 -12.80
C SER A 109 26.45 30.58 -12.07
N VAL A 110 26.17 29.28 -11.99
CA VAL A 110 27.11 28.27 -11.48
C VAL A 110 27.70 27.51 -12.66
N ARG A 111 29.02 27.32 -12.66
CA ARG A 111 29.73 26.56 -13.69
C ARG A 111 30.28 25.25 -13.11
N PHE A 112 30.04 24.14 -13.81
CA PHE A 112 30.61 22.84 -13.44
C PHE A 112 30.70 21.91 -14.66
N VAL A 113 31.52 20.87 -14.56
CA VAL A 113 31.71 19.87 -15.64
C VAL A 113 30.98 18.59 -15.31
N ALA A 114 30.24 18.07 -16.30
CA ALA A 114 29.49 16.81 -16.22
C ALA A 114 30.43 15.59 -16.28
N HIS A 115 31.13 15.29 -15.19
CA HIS A 115 32.15 14.23 -15.14
C HIS A 115 31.58 12.81 -14.98
N ARG A 116 30.39 12.66 -14.39
CA ARG A 116 29.74 11.35 -14.15
C ARG A 116 28.60 11.12 -15.12
N THR A 117 28.56 9.94 -15.73
CA THR A 117 27.44 9.49 -16.59
C THR A 117 26.29 8.96 -15.75
N GLY A 118 25.07 9.10 -16.25
CA GLY A 118 23.85 8.58 -15.61
C GLY A 118 22.77 9.63 -15.45
N LYS A 119 21.77 9.30 -14.64
CA LYS A 119 20.65 10.17 -14.29
C LYS A 119 20.84 10.73 -12.89
N PHE A 120 20.91 12.05 -12.79
CA PHE A 120 21.02 12.79 -11.54
C PHE A 120 19.73 13.56 -11.31
N ILE A 121 19.22 13.54 -10.08
CA ILE A 121 18.01 14.26 -9.72
C ILE A 121 18.42 15.59 -9.11
N PHE A 122 17.73 16.67 -9.47
CA PHE A 122 17.77 17.90 -8.71
C PHE A 122 16.43 18.18 -8.05
N ARG A 123 16.47 18.71 -6.84
CA ARG A 123 15.30 18.87 -5.97
C ARG A 123 15.31 20.20 -5.23
N CYS A 124 14.13 20.62 -4.80
CA CYS A 124 13.99 21.81 -3.99
C CYS A 124 14.38 21.49 -2.55
N THR A 125 15.24 22.30 -1.93
CA THR A 125 15.58 22.18 -0.49
C THR A 125 14.68 23.03 0.40
N GLU A 126 14.02 24.02 -0.18
CA GLU A 126 13.18 24.98 0.51
C GLU A 126 11.72 24.57 0.44
N THR A 127 11.03 24.48 1.57
CA THR A 127 9.59 24.18 1.64
C THR A 127 8.76 25.25 0.93
N CYS A 128 8.56 25.08 -0.38
CA CYS A 128 7.95 26.05 -1.28
C CYS A 128 6.44 25.86 -1.48
N GLY A 129 5.83 24.86 -0.83
CA GLY A 129 4.40 24.59 -0.83
C GLY A 129 4.05 23.13 -0.57
N ASN A 130 2.77 22.78 -0.65
CA ASN A 130 2.26 21.44 -0.29
C ASN A 130 2.80 20.29 -1.16
N LEU A 131 3.13 20.54 -2.43
CA LEU A 131 3.72 19.54 -3.34
C LEU A 131 5.25 19.70 -3.46
N HIS A 132 5.89 20.38 -2.50
CA HIS A 132 7.35 20.51 -2.46
C HIS A 132 8.10 19.17 -2.62
N PRO A 133 7.71 18.05 -1.96
CA PRO A 133 8.41 16.77 -2.12
C PRO A 133 8.41 16.21 -3.54
N PHE A 134 7.48 16.64 -4.39
CA PHE A 134 7.35 16.20 -5.78
C PHE A 134 8.06 17.14 -6.76
N MET A 135 8.56 18.29 -6.28
CA MET A 135 9.30 19.26 -7.08
C MET A 135 10.71 18.74 -7.35
N THR A 136 10.84 17.96 -8.41
CA THR A 136 12.08 17.35 -8.87
C THR A 136 12.28 17.57 -10.36
N GLY A 137 13.53 17.57 -10.79
CA GLY A 137 13.91 17.50 -12.19
C GLY A 137 15.12 16.60 -12.39
N GLU A 138 15.46 16.37 -13.65
CA GLU A 138 16.42 15.34 -14.04
C GLU A 138 17.52 15.92 -14.92
N LEU A 139 18.78 15.70 -14.53
CA LEU A 139 19.96 15.91 -15.35
C LEU A 139 20.45 14.54 -15.85
N ILE A 140 20.37 14.32 -17.17
CA ILE A 140 20.79 13.08 -17.81
C ILE A 140 22.11 13.35 -18.54
N ILE A 141 23.17 12.74 -18.03
CA ILE A 141 24.52 12.82 -18.59
C ILE A 141 24.76 11.55 -19.41
N LYS A 142 24.78 11.67 -20.73
CA LYS A 142 24.98 10.55 -21.65
C LYS A 142 26.47 10.12 -21.70
N PRO A 143 26.75 8.83 -21.97
CA PRO A 143 25.80 7.73 -22.17
C PRO A 143 25.14 7.28 -20.85
N ASN A 144 23.81 7.12 -20.86
CA ASN A 144 23.07 6.58 -19.71
C ASN A 144 23.02 5.05 -19.80
N THR A 145 24.19 4.41 -19.71
CA THR A 145 24.33 2.96 -19.90
C THR A 145 23.42 2.14 -18.98
N PRO A 146 23.23 2.47 -17.68
CA PRO A 146 22.37 1.66 -16.82
C PRO A 146 20.92 1.61 -17.28
N TYR A 147 20.41 2.69 -17.88
CA TYR A 147 19.04 2.74 -18.41
C TYR A 147 18.83 1.78 -19.58
N TYR A 148 19.76 1.75 -20.53
CA TYR A 148 19.67 0.85 -21.68
C TYR A 148 19.83 -0.62 -21.27
N PHE A 149 20.74 -0.91 -20.33
CA PHE A 149 20.83 -2.24 -19.73
C PHE A 149 19.54 -2.66 -19.04
N PHE A 150 18.93 -1.76 -18.25
CA PHE A 150 17.70 -2.07 -17.53
C PHE A 150 16.55 -2.41 -18.47
N ILE A 151 16.37 -1.64 -19.56
CA ILE A 151 15.36 -1.92 -20.58
C ILE A 151 15.63 -3.26 -21.26
N SER A 152 16.85 -3.46 -21.73
CA SER A 152 17.21 -4.67 -22.48
C SER A 152 17.07 -5.93 -21.63
N LEU A 153 17.56 -5.90 -20.38
CA LEU A 153 17.42 -7.00 -19.43
C LEU A 153 15.96 -7.24 -19.02
N SER A 154 15.14 -6.19 -18.88
CA SER A 154 13.70 -6.36 -18.57
C SER A 154 12.95 -7.05 -19.69
N ILE A 155 13.21 -6.66 -20.94
CA ILE A 155 12.66 -7.33 -22.13
C ILE A 155 13.14 -8.79 -22.18
N TRP A 156 14.42 -9.02 -21.89
CA TRP A 156 14.98 -10.36 -21.84
C TRP A 156 14.34 -11.24 -20.75
N VAL A 157 14.10 -10.73 -19.54
CA VAL A 157 13.45 -11.49 -18.46
C VAL A 157 12.03 -11.90 -18.88
N ILE A 158 11.25 -10.99 -19.45
CA ILE A 158 9.89 -11.29 -19.92
C ILE A 158 9.93 -12.37 -21.01
N PHE A 159 10.83 -12.23 -21.99
CA PHE A 159 11.06 -13.21 -23.03
C PHE A 159 11.45 -14.58 -22.45
N ALA A 160 12.39 -14.61 -21.51
CA ALA A 160 12.86 -15.84 -20.88
C ALA A 160 11.76 -16.56 -20.11
N ILE A 161 10.94 -15.82 -19.34
CA ILE A 161 9.78 -16.38 -18.63
C ILE A 161 8.78 -16.98 -19.64
N PHE A 162 8.46 -16.24 -20.70
CA PHE A 162 7.49 -16.70 -21.70
C PHE A 162 7.95 -17.98 -22.40
N VAL A 163 9.22 -18.00 -22.84
CA VAL A 163 9.87 -19.18 -23.44
C VAL A 163 9.85 -20.34 -22.44
N TRP A 164 10.24 -20.11 -21.19
CA TRP A 164 10.30 -21.15 -20.16
C TRP A 164 8.93 -21.76 -19.85
N VAL A 165 7.90 -20.93 -19.62
CA VAL A 165 6.52 -21.38 -19.35
C VAL A 165 5.94 -22.13 -20.54
N ARG A 166 6.17 -21.65 -21.77
CA ARG A 166 5.68 -22.29 -23.00
C ARG A 166 6.24 -23.70 -23.23
N PHE A 167 7.46 -23.98 -22.77
CA PHE A 167 8.15 -25.24 -23.03
C PHE A 167 8.21 -26.20 -21.84
N LYS A 168 8.12 -25.72 -20.58
CA LYS A 168 8.12 -26.58 -19.39
C LYS A 168 6.72 -26.81 -18.79
N GLY A 169 5.72 -26.04 -19.23
CA GLY A 169 4.39 -26.00 -18.61
C GLY A 169 4.38 -25.20 -17.31
N PRO A 170 3.20 -24.77 -16.81
CA PRO A 170 3.11 -24.10 -15.53
C PRO A 170 3.57 -25.03 -14.41
N PRO A 171 4.25 -24.52 -13.36
CA PRO A 171 4.59 -25.34 -12.21
C PRO A 171 3.29 -25.91 -11.61
N VAL A 172 3.18 -27.24 -11.61
CA VAL A 172 2.10 -27.93 -10.90
C VAL A 172 2.46 -27.86 -9.42
N PHE A 173 1.86 -26.91 -8.69
CA PHE A 173 1.92 -26.92 -7.24
C PHE A 173 1.18 -28.18 -6.75
N GLY A 174 1.94 -29.22 -6.39
CA GLY A 174 1.40 -30.48 -5.88
C GLY A 174 0.55 -30.26 -4.62
N ASN A 175 -0.16 -31.30 -4.17
CA ASN A 175 -1.00 -31.28 -2.95
C ASN A 175 -0.20 -30.83 -1.71
N VAL A 176 -0.10 -29.53 -1.49
CA VAL A 176 0.65 -29.02 -0.34
C VAL A 176 -0.21 -29.18 0.90
N LYS A 177 0.33 -29.90 1.88
CA LYS A 177 -0.34 -30.15 3.16
C LYS A 177 -0.65 -28.81 3.84
N ARG A 178 -1.93 -28.58 4.10
CA ARG A 178 -2.40 -27.46 4.94
C ARG A 178 -2.13 -27.81 6.41
N ILE A 179 -1.62 -26.85 7.18
CA ILE A 179 -1.34 -27.05 8.60
C ILE A 179 -2.42 -26.32 9.41
N ASN A 180 -3.18 -27.04 10.23
CA ASN A 180 -4.15 -26.44 11.15
C ASN A 180 -3.43 -25.81 12.35
N LEU A 181 -3.40 -24.48 12.42
CA LEU A 181 -2.71 -23.73 13.47
C LEU A 181 -3.40 -23.87 14.82
N LEU A 182 -4.73 -24.02 14.86
CA LEU A 182 -5.48 -24.15 16.11
C LEU A 182 -5.25 -25.50 16.80
N GLU A 183 -5.00 -26.54 16.02
CA GLU A 183 -4.69 -27.88 16.50
C GLU A 183 -3.21 -27.98 16.91
N LYS A 184 -2.31 -27.40 16.11
CA LYS A 184 -0.87 -27.39 16.40
C LYS A 184 -0.52 -26.53 17.63
N PHE A 185 -1.24 -25.42 17.86
CA PHE A 185 -0.99 -24.50 18.96
C PHE A 185 -2.24 -24.32 19.84
N PRO A 186 -2.44 -25.17 20.88
CA PRO A 186 -3.62 -25.11 21.74
C PRO A 186 -3.78 -23.79 22.51
N TRP A 187 -2.69 -23.09 22.80
CA TRP A 187 -2.72 -21.76 23.43
C TRP A 187 -3.37 -20.72 22.51
N LEU A 188 -3.12 -20.82 21.20
CA LEU A 188 -3.71 -19.93 20.19
C LEU A 188 -5.22 -20.17 20.09
N LYS A 189 -5.65 -21.44 20.14
CA LYS A 189 -7.06 -21.79 20.19
C LYS A 189 -7.75 -21.20 21.43
N ARG A 190 -7.14 -21.35 22.62
CA ARG A 190 -7.66 -20.74 23.85
C ARG A 190 -7.82 -19.24 23.70
N LEU A 191 -6.82 -18.56 23.14
CA LEU A 191 -6.82 -17.12 22.93
C LEU A 191 -7.89 -16.67 21.91
N VAL A 192 -8.03 -17.34 20.77
CA VAL A 192 -9.07 -17.04 19.76
C VAL A 192 -10.49 -17.29 20.27
N MET A 193 -10.66 -18.28 21.14
CA MET A 193 -11.94 -18.61 21.79
C MET A 193 -12.34 -17.60 22.86
N GLN A 194 -11.42 -16.76 23.35
CA GLN A 194 -11.78 -15.69 24.28
C GLN A 194 -12.71 -14.68 23.61
N ARG A 195 -13.78 -14.30 24.32
CA ARG A 195 -14.75 -13.32 23.82
C ARG A 195 -14.12 -11.94 23.60
N SER A 196 -13.19 -11.56 24.47
CA SER A 196 -12.47 -10.30 24.43
C SER A 196 -11.36 -10.25 23.36
N PHE A 197 -11.03 -11.37 22.70
CA PHE A 197 -9.92 -11.45 21.73
C PHE A 197 -10.02 -10.35 20.67
N GLN A 198 -11.12 -10.31 19.93
CA GLN A 198 -11.30 -9.32 18.87
C GLN A 198 -11.43 -7.90 19.43
N PHE A 199 -12.12 -7.75 20.57
CA PHE A 199 -12.34 -6.46 21.21
C PHE A 199 -11.03 -5.76 21.58
N TRP A 200 -10.06 -6.48 22.16
CA TRP A 200 -8.78 -5.89 22.54
C TRP A 200 -7.98 -5.36 21.36
N PHE A 201 -7.91 -6.12 20.25
CA PHE A 201 -7.22 -5.64 19.05
C PHE A 201 -7.94 -4.43 18.44
N ILE A 202 -9.27 -4.44 18.40
CA ILE A 202 -10.05 -3.33 17.85
C ILE A 202 -9.94 -2.08 18.72
N VAL A 203 -10.07 -2.18 20.05
CA VAL A 203 -10.10 -1.01 20.95
C VAL A 203 -8.75 -0.29 20.98
N VAL A 204 -7.64 -1.04 21.00
CA VAL A 204 -6.29 -0.44 20.93
C VAL A 204 -6.11 0.31 19.62
N ASN A 205 -6.48 -0.30 18.50
CA ASN A 205 -6.41 0.36 17.19
C ASN A 205 -7.40 1.54 17.09
N PHE A 206 -8.55 1.46 17.75
CA PHE A 206 -9.56 2.51 17.74
C PHE A 206 -9.06 3.77 18.48
N ILE A 207 -8.42 3.61 19.64
CA ILE A 207 -7.80 4.71 20.37
C ILE A 207 -6.71 5.38 19.51
N VAL A 208 -5.81 4.59 18.91
CA VAL A 208 -4.76 5.11 18.03
C VAL A 208 -5.36 5.84 16.81
N PHE A 209 -6.39 5.26 16.20
CA PHE A 209 -7.07 5.85 15.05
C PHE A 209 -7.79 7.16 15.39
N TYR A 210 -8.39 7.24 16.58
CA TYR A 210 -8.98 8.48 17.10
C TYR A 210 -7.92 9.58 17.25
N LEU A 211 -6.75 9.26 17.83
CA LEU A 211 -5.63 10.20 17.93
C LEU A 211 -5.14 10.67 16.54
N PHE A 212 -5.16 9.80 15.53
CA PHE A 212 -4.84 10.19 14.15
C PHE A 212 -5.85 11.18 13.56
N ILE A 213 -7.15 11.00 13.81
CA ILE A 213 -8.16 11.97 13.37
C ILE A 213 -7.93 13.33 14.05
N LEU A 214 -7.71 13.34 15.38
CA LEU A 214 -7.42 14.57 16.12
C LEU A 214 -6.16 15.26 15.58
N SER A 215 -5.08 14.50 15.35
CA SER A 215 -3.85 15.05 14.81
C SER A 215 -3.99 15.55 13.37
N SER A 216 -4.81 14.92 12.54
CA SER A 216 -5.06 15.40 11.17
C SER A 216 -5.92 16.67 11.12
N LEU A 217 -6.80 16.90 12.10
CA LEU A 217 -7.67 18.08 12.19
C LEU A 217 -6.97 19.28 12.83
N TRP A 218 -6.28 19.07 13.95
CA TRP A 218 -5.67 20.14 14.77
C TRP A 218 -4.14 20.15 14.74
N GLY A 219 -3.49 19.14 14.16
CA GLY A 219 -2.04 19.07 14.07
C GLY A 219 -1.46 19.87 12.90
N SER A 220 -0.20 19.60 12.55
CA SER A 220 0.48 20.32 11.48
C SER A 220 -0.26 20.14 10.14
N PRO A 221 -0.47 21.22 9.36
CA PRO A 221 -1.10 21.14 8.04
C PRO A 221 -0.19 20.54 6.96
N VAL A 222 1.10 20.32 7.28
CA VAL A 222 2.09 19.76 6.35
C VAL A 222 2.18 18.25 6.57
N GLY A 223 1.95 17.47 5.51
CA GLY A 223 1.86 16.00 5.60
C GLY A 223 3.07 15.32 6.27
N ASN A 224 4.30 15.72 5.97
CA ASN A 224 5.50 15.10 6.56
C ASN A 224 5.75 15.47 8.03
N ARG A 225 5.05 16.47 8.57
CA ARG A 225 5.07 16.86 9.99
C ARG A 225 3.85 16.37 10.75
N ASN A 226 2.91 15.71 10.07
CA ASN A 226 1.71 15.19 10.67
C ASN A 226 1.86 13.69 10.97
N ILE A 227 1.74 13.31 12.24
CA ILE A 227 1.94 11.92 12.68
C ILE A 227 0.95 10.97 12.00
N ALA A 228 -0.29 11.39 11.77
CA ALA A 228 -1.30 10.54 11.14
C ALA A 228 -0.90 10.20 9.70
N ILE A 229 -0.37 11.16 8.94
CA ILE A 229 0.08 10.90 7.57
C ILE A 229 1.26 9.93 7.55
N VAL A 230 2.26 10.17 8.40
CA VAL A 230 3.45 9.30 8.48
C VAL A 230 3.05 7.87 8.89
N PHE A 231 2.25 7.72 9.94
CA PHE A 231 1.88 6.39 10.43
C PHE A 231 0.90 5.66 9.52
N VAL A 232 -0.15 6.32 9.02
CA VAL A 232 -1.14 5.67 8.16
C VAL A 232 -0.52 5.39 6.79
N TRP A 233 -0.06 6.41 6.09
CA TRP A 233 0.23 6.28 4.66
C TRP A 233 1.64 5.76 4.37
N ILE A 234 2.57 5.86 5.32
CA ILE A 234 3.94 5.34 5.15
C ILE A 234 4.09 4.01 5.91
N LEU A 235 4.02 4.04 7.25
CA LEU A 235 4.33 2.87 8.07
C LEU A 235 3.27 1.77 7.93
N TRP A 236 2.00 2.08 8.19
CA TRP A 236 0.90 1.11 8.12
C TRP A 236 0.72 0.58 6.71
N TRP A 237 0.81 1.43 5.69
CA TRP A 237 0.71 0.99 4.29
C TRP A 237 1.82 0.01 3.90
N PHE A 238 3.05 0.25 4.38
CA PHE A 238 4.16 -0.69 4.22
C PHE A 238 3.88 -2.01 4.95
N ILE A 239 3.52 -1.96 6.24
CA ILE A 239 3.20 -3.16 7.04
C ILE A 239 2.06 -3.96 6.38
N LEU A 240 1.04 -3.27 5.89
CA LEU A 240 -0.11 -3.88 5.21
C LEU A 240 0.35 -4.67 3.98
N LYS A 241 1.15 -4.06 3.11
CA LYS A 241 1.59 -4.68 1.85
C LYS A 241 2.69 -5.72 2.02
N ALA A 242 3.69 -5.43 2.85
CA ALA A 242 4.87 -6.28 3.00
C ALA A 242 4.63 -7.46 3.95
N ILE A 243 3.76 -7.31 4.95
CA ILE A 243 3.59 -8.30 6.03
C ILE A 243 2.17 -8.87 6.03
N LEU A 244 1.16 -8.01 6.20
CA LEU A 244 -0.21 -8.50 6.41
C LEU A 244 -0.79 -9.16 5.17
N VAL A 245 -0.56 -8.61 3.98
CA VAL A 245 -1.09 -9.15 2.72
C VAL A 245 -0.56 -10.56 2.43
N PRO A 246 0.78 -10.81 2.42
CA PRO A 246 1.31 -12.16 2.16
C PRO A 246 0.91 -13.18 3.22
N LEU A 247 0.96 -12.79 4.51
CA LEU A 247 0.67 -13.73 5.59
C LEU A 247 -0.83 -14.00 5.70
N GLY A 248 -1.65 -12.95 5.75
CA GLY A 248 -3.04 -13.09 6.17
C GLY A 248 -4.09 -12.38 5.35
N GLY A 249 -3.72 -11.54 4.38
CA GLY A 249 -4.61 -10.77 3.50
C GLY A 249 -5.65 -9.93 4.25
N ARG A 250 -6.69 -10.62 4.72
CA ARG A 250 -7.83 -10.14 5.50
C ARG A 250 -7.55 -10.03 7.00
N LEU A 251 -6.34 -10.33 7.50
CA LEU A 251 -6.01 -10.22 8.93
C LEU A 251 -6.24 -8.81 9.48
N TRP A 252 -6.01 -7.76 8.68
CA TRP A 252 -6.33 -6.39 9.07
C TRP A 252 -7.83 -6.19 9.35
N CYS A 253 -8.72 -6.91 8.66
CA CYS A 253 -10.16 -6.81 8.86
C CYS A 253 -10.63 -7.31 10.24
N LEU A 254 -9.84 -8.17 10.91
CA LEU A 254 -10.08 -8.60 12.29
C LEU A 254 -9.93 -7.42 13.27
N MET A 255 -8.85 -6.65 13.11
CA MET A 255 -8.43 -5.57 14.03
C MET A 255 -8.80 -4.16 13.56
N CYS A 256 -9.44 -4.03 12.39
CA CYS A 256 -9.80 -2.76 11.80
C CYS A 256 -10.70 -1.95 12.76
N PRO A 257 -10.34 -0.70 13.09
CA PRO A 257 -11.09 0.11 14.05
C PRO A 257 -12.34 0.76 13.45
N LEU A 258 -12.40 0.91 12.13
CA LEU A 258 -13.48 1.61 11.42
C LEU A 258 -14.89 1.06 11.72
N PRO A 259 -15.14 -0.27 11.67
CA PRO A 259 -16.47 -0.80 11.99
C PRO A 259 -16.81 -0.76 13.48
N ALA A 260 -15.87 -0.46 14.39
CA ALA A 260 -16.05 -0.66 15.82
C ALA A 260 -17.22 0.15 16.42
N PRO A 261 -17.33 1.48 16.18
CA PRO A 261 -18.42 2.26 16.76
C PRO A 261 -19.79 1.79 16.27
N ALA A 262 -19.89 1.53 14.96
CA ALA A 262 -21.12 1.07 14.34
C ALA A 262 -21.53 -0.32 14.88
N GLU A 263 -20.57 -1.23 15.03
CA GLU A 263 -20.81 -2.58 15.51
C GLU A 263 -21.16 -2.63 17.00
N TRP A 264 -20.46 -1.89 17.85
CA TRP A 264 -20.77 -1.83 19.28
C TRP A 264 -22.15 -1.24 19.54
N LEU A 265 -22.50 -0.17 18.81
CA LEU A 265 -23.82 0.43 18.89
C LEU A 265 -24.91 -0.52 18.39
N SER A 266 -24.66 -1.20 17.26
CA SER A 266 -25.59 -2.15 16.66
C SER A 266 -25.82 -3.40 17.52
N ARG A 267 -24.76 -3.92 18.14
CA ARG A 267 -24.84 -5.09 19.05
C ARG A 267 -25.36 -4.72 20.44
N GLY A 268 -25.31 -3.44 20.83
CA GLY A 268 -25.64 -2.96 22.17
C GLY A 268 -24.76 -3.58 23.26
N SER A 269 -23.60 -4.12 22.89
CA SER A 269 -22.65 -4.77 23.79
C SER A 269 -21.26 -4.76 23.18
N LEU A 270 -20.23 -4.64 24.02
CA LEU A 270 -18.83 -4.58 23.59
C LEU A 270 -18.25 -5.98 23.33
N THR A 271 -18.50 -6.92 24.25
CA THR A 271 -17.94 -8.28 24.21
C THR A 271 -18.98 -9.38 24.44
N ALA A 272 -20.13 -9.06 25.04
CA ALA A 272 -21.17 -10.03 25.32
C ALA A 272 -21.89 -10.49 24.05
N VAL A 273 -22.48 -11.68 24.10
CA VAL A 273 -23.31 -12.24 23.02
C VAL A 273 -24.75 -12.25 23.51
N ARG A 274 -25.65 -11.57 22.78
CA ARG A 274 -27.08 -11.57 23.07
C ARG A 274 -27.75 -12.67 22.25
N TYR A 275 -27.79 -13.88 22.79
CA TYR A 275 -28.41 -15.03 22.12
C TYR A 275 -29.93 -15.01 22.27
N LEU A 276 -30.63 -15.27 21.17
CA LEU A 276 -32.09 -15.40 21.10
C LEU A 276 -32.44 -16.84 20.73
N ASN A 277 -33.28 -17.47 21.55
CA ASN A 277 -33.78 -18.83 21.28
C ASN A 277 -34.60 -18.87 19.98
N GLN A 278 -35.47 -17.87 19.77
CA GLN A 278 -36.22 -17.73 18.52
C GLN A 278 -35.47 -16.84 17.53
N PRO A 279 -35.14 -17.34 16.32
CA PRO A 279 -34.36 -16.58 15.36
C PRO A 279 -35.16 -15.44 14.73
N PHE A 280 -34.57 -14.25 14.70
CA PHE A 280 -35.10 -13.10 13.97
C PHE A 280 -34.47 -13.06 12.57
N ARG A 281 -35.28 -13.16 11.51
CA ARG A 281 -34.80 -13.17 10.11
C ARG A 281 -33.62 -14.15 9.86
N LYS A 282 -33.71 -15.36 10.43
CA LYS A 282 -32.69 -16.45 10.37
C LYS A 282 -31.43 -16.25 11.23
N LEU A 283 -31.38 -15.21 12.07
CA LEU A 283 -30.27 -14.96 12.99
C LEU A 283 -30.72 -15.14 14.44
N HIS A 284 -29.90 -15.76 15.26
CA HIS A 284 -30.13 -15.88 16.72
C HIS A 284 -29.71 -14.63 17.49
N HIS A 285 -29.63 -13.49 16.81
CA HIS A 285 -29.24 -12.21 17.38
C HIS A 285 -30.04 -11.09 16.74
N ARG A 286 -30.29 -10.03 17.53
CA ARG A 286 -30.95 -8.82 17.05
C ARG A 286 -29.97 -7.65 17.11
N TYR A 287 -29.85 -6.97 15.99
CA TYR A 287 -29.06 -5.74 15.84
C TYR A 287 -29.97 -4.51 15.98
N LEU A 288 -29.42 -3.38 16.41
CA LEU A 288 -30.09 -2.09 16.34
C LEU A 288 -30.25 -1.66 14.87
N GLY A 289 -31.41 -1.13 14.48
CA GLY A 289 -31.69 -0.63 13.13
C GLY A 289 -32.70 -1.46 12.32
N LEU A 290 -32.82 -1.14 11.02
CA LEU A 290 -33.80 -1.70 10.07
C LEU A 290 -33.48 -3.14 9.62
N GLN A 291 -32.21 -3.54 9.72
CA GLN A 291 -31.70 -4.88 9.38
C GLN A 291 -32.11 -5.38 7.98
N LYS A 292 -32.07 -4.50 6.97
CA LYS A 292 -32.35 -4.86 5.57
C LYS A 292 -31.21 -5.68 4.96
N ASP A 293 -31.53 -6.49 3.96
CA ASP A 293 -30.52 -7.16 3.13
C ASP A 293 -29.93 -6.23 2.08
N TRP A 294 -28.63 -6.40 1.81
CA TRP A 294 -27.97 -5.71 0.72
C TRP A 294 -28.51 -6.22 -0.63
N PRO A 295 -28.76 -5.34 -1.62
CA PRO A 295 -29.27 -5.76 -2.92
C PRO A 295 -28.31 -6.73 -3.63
N LYS A 296 -28.84 -7.85 -4.15
CA LYS A 296 -28.02 -8.90 -4.79
C LYS A 296 -27.24 -8.40 -6.02
N PHE A 297 -27.78 -7.47 -6.80
CA PHE A 297 -27.08 -6.94 -7.98
C PHE A 297 -25.83 -6.12 -7.62
N MET A 298 -25.75 -5.57 -6.40
CA MET A 298 -24.61 -4.82 -5.89
C MET A 298 -23.66 -5.66 -5.03
N SER A 299 -23.83 -7.00 -4.97
CA SER A 299 -23.01 -7.85 -4.10
C SER A 299 -21.66 -8.25 -4.71
N ASN A 300 -21.24 -7.59 -5.79
CA ASN A 300 -19.98 -7.87 -6.46
C ASN A 300 -18.82 -7.06 -5.83
N ILE A 301 -17.58 -7.47 -6.11
CA ILE A 301 -16.37 -6.78 -5.60
C ILE A 301 -16.04 -5.51 -6.40
N TRP A 302 -16.65 -5.32 -7.57
CA TRP A 302 -16.34 -4.22 -8.48
C TRP A 302 -16.54 -2.86 -7.84
N LEU A 303 -17.60 -2.69 -7.05
CA LEU A 303 -17.84 -1.43 -6.35
C LEU A 303 -16.68 -1.07 -5.41
N GLN A 304 -16.17 -2.04 -4.64
CA GLN A 304 -15.01 -1.81 -3.76
C GLN A 304 -13.76 -1.46 -4.56
N ASN A 305 -13.53 -2.14 -5.68
CA ASN A 305 -12.35 -1.92 -6.52
C ASN A 305 -12.39 -0.56 -7.23
N ILE A 306 -13.56 -0.12 -7.70
CA ILE A 306 -13.76 1.22 -8.26
C ILE A 306 -13.49 2.27 -7.17
N LEU A 307 -14.08 2.11 -5.98
CA LEU A 307 -13.84 3.03 -4.86
C LEU A 307 -12.36 3.05 -4.44
N PHE A 308 -11.67 1.92 -4.52
CA PHE A 308 -10.24 1.81 -4.22
C PHE A 308 -9.38 2.50 -5.27
N LEU A 309 -9.70 2.34 -6.55
CA LEU A 309 -9.03 3.06 -7.63
C LEU A 309 -9.22 4.57 -7.46
N THR A 310 -10.45 5.02 -7.20
CA THR A 310 -10.73 6.43 -6.90
C THR A 310 -9.91 6.92 -5.71
N LEU A 311 -9.89 6.17 -4.61
CA LEU A 311 -9.11 6.52 -3.41
C LEU A 311 -7.63 6.73 -3.73
N ILE A 312 -7.03 5.81 -4.50
CA ILE A 312 -5.60 5.89 -4.86
C ILE A 312 -5.32 6.99 -5.88
N SER A 313 -6.24 7.25 -6.82
CA SER A 313 -6.11 8.37 -7.77
C SER A 313 -5.98 9.72 -7.05
N PHE A 314 -6.63 9.87 -5.90
CA PHE A 314 -6.49 11.05 -5.02
C PHE A 314 -5.40 10.90 -3.95
N GLY A 315 -4.55 9.86 -4.03
CA GLY A 315 -3.54 9.54 -3.03
C GLY A 315 -2.56 10.68 -2.76
N MET A 316 -2.18 11.47 -3.78
CA MET A 316 -1.32 12.64 -3.59
C MET A 316 -1.96 13.68 -2.67
N ILE A 317 -3.25 13.95 -2.82
CA ILE A 317 -3.97 14.92 -1.96
C ILE A 317 -4.09 14.35 -0.54
N LEU A 318 -4.43 13.07 -0.42
CA LEU A 318 -4.59 12.42 0.89
C LEU A 318 -3.27 12.41 1.69
N ILE A 319 -2.13 12.18 1.03
CA ILE A 319 -0.81 12.14 1.68
C ILE A 319 -0.24 13.54 1.94
N THR A 320 -0.56 14.53 1.10
CA THR A 320 -0.01 15.89 1.28
C THR A 320 -0.85 16.79 2.20
N ARG A 321 -2.16 16.53 2.33
CA ARG A 321 -3.09 17.34 3.13
C ARG A 321 -3.73 16.51 4.25
N PRO A 322 -3.30 16.67 5.52
CA PRO A 322 -3.86 15.97 6.68
C PRO A 322 -5.38 16.12 6.82
N LEU A 323 -5.92 17.32 6.58
CA LEU A 323 -7.36 17.56 6.61
C LEU A 323 -8.14 16.67 5.64
N ALA A 324 -7.60 16.40 4.44
CA ALA A 324 -8.25 15.50 3.47
C ALA A 324 -8.29 14.06 3.99
N THR A 325 -7.23 13.61 4.67
CA THR A 325 -7.21 12.30 5.36
C THR A 325 -8.22 12.25 6.51
N ALA A 326 -8.32 13.29 7.34
CA ALA A 326 -9.33 13.35 8.40
C ALA A 326 -10.76 13.26 7.85
N LEU A 327 -11.08 14.06 6.83
CA LEU A 327 -12.40 14.05 6.19
C LEU A 327 -12.73 12.70 5.58
N LEU A 328 -11.76 12.03 4.94
CA LEU A 328 -11.92 10.67 4.45
C LEU A 328 -12.28 9.71 5.58
N PHE A 329 -11.55 9.76 6.70
CA PHE A 329 -11.80 8.88 7.85
C PHE A 329 -13.16 9.14 8.49
N LEU A 330 -13.55 10.40 8.67
CA LEU A 330 -14.86 10.78 9.18
C LEU A 330 -15.98 10.32 8.24
N PHE A 331 -15.80 10.47 6.92
CA PHE A 331 -16.75 9.99 5.93
C PHE A 331 -16.91 8.47 5.98
N ILE A 332 -15.81 7.73 6.12
CA ILE A 332 -15.85 6.27 6.27
C ILE A 332 -16.55 5.88 7.58
N LEU A 333 -16.24 6.52 8.70
CA LEU A 333 -16.91 6.26 9.99
C LEU A 333 -18.42 6.53 9.90
N ALA A 334 -18.82 7.67 9.35
CA ALA A 334 -20.23 8.00 9.12
C ALA A 334 -20.90 6.97 8.19
N GLY A 335 -20.24 6.56 7.11
CA GLY A 335 -20.71 5.53 6.19
C GLY A 335 -20.89 4.17 6.87
N THR A 336 -19.95 3.74 7.71
CA THR A 336 -20.09 2.49 8.47
C THR A 336 -21.28 2.52 9.43
N LEU A 337 -21.49 3.65 10.11
CA LEU A 337 -22.58 3.86 11.04
C LEU A 337 -23.93 3.82 10.31
N LEU A 338 -24.08 4.62 9.24
CA LEU A 338 -25.28 4.67 8.42
C LEU A 338 -25.65 3.29 7.86
N MET A 339 -24.68 2.58 7.28
CA MET A 339 -24.91 1.27 6.69
C MET A 339 -25.34 0.24 7.73
N THR A 340 -24.84 0.34 8.97
CA THR A 340 -25.19 -0.59 10.05
C THR A 340 -26.60 -0.34 10.59
N PHE A 341 -27.09 0.90 10.55
CA PHE A 341 -28.47 1.21 10.90
C PHE A 341 -29.48 0.72 9.85
N ILE A 342 -29.10 0.74 8.56
CA ILE A 342 -30.00 0.35 7.47
C ILE A 342 -29.94 -1.16 7.20
N PHE A 343 -28.73 -1.71 7.10
CA PHE A 343 -28.49 -3.08 6.66
C PHE A 343 -27.93 -3.96 7.78
N ARG A 344 -28.19 -5.26 7.70
CA ARG A 344 -27.60 -6.26 8.61
C ARG A 344 -26.22 -6.71 8.13
N HIS A 345 -25.39 -7.23 9.05
CA HIS A 345 -23.98 -7.59 8.82
C HIS A 345 -23.09 -6.37 8.56
N ARG A 346 -21.77 -6.59 8.41
CA ARG A 346 -20.81 -5.52 8.10
C ARG A 346 -20.85 -5.16 6.61
N VAL A 347 -22.00 -4.66 6.12
CA VAL A 347 -22.23 -4.34 4.70
C VAL A 347 -21.19 -3.36 4.15
N PHE A 348 -20.85 -2.33 4.91
CA PHE A 348 -19.79 -1.41 4.50
C PHE A 348 -18.48 -2.16 4.24
N CYS A 349 -18.05 -3.03 5.16
CA CYS A 349 -16.84 -3.82 5.01
C CYS A 349 -16.92 -4.83 3.85
N LEU A 350 -18.10 -5.40 3.62
CA LEU A 350 -18.36 -6.40 2.58
C LEU A 350 -18.38 -5.84 1.17
N TYR A 351 -18.99 -4.65 0.95
CA TYR A 351 -19.30 -4.16 -0.40
C TYR A 351 -18.85 -2.73 -0.71
N LEU A 352 -18.48 -1.93 0.30
CA LEU A 352 -18.11 -0.51 0.10
C LEU A 352 -16.68 -0.17 0.50
N CYS A 353 -16.09 -0.91 1.44
CA CYS A 353 -14.76 -0.60 1.97
C CYS A 353 -13.70 -0.76 0.87
N PRO A 354 -13.02 0.33 0.45
CA PRO A 354 -12.07 0.29 -0.66
C PRO A 354 -10.87 -0.60 -0.35
N VAL A 355 -10.29 -0.41 0.84
CA VAL A 355 -9.19 -1.24 1.36
C VAL A 355 -9.66 -2.68 1.56
N GLY A 356 -10.93 -2.90 1.92
CA GLY A 356 -11.53 -4.22 2.02
C GLY A 356 -11.53 -4.96 0.67
N GLY A 357 -11.94 -4.32 -0.42
CA GLY A 357 -11.90 -4.93 -1.76
C GLY A 357 -10.48 -5.30 -2.20
N PHE A 358 -9.54 -4.38 -1.99
CA PHE A 358 -8.11 -4.62 -2.21
C PHE A 358 -7.64 -5.85 -1.42
N LEU A 359 -7.77 -5.85 -0.10
CA LEU A 359 -7.33 -6.97 0.75
C LEU A 359 -8.04 -8.28 0.41
N GLY A 360 -9.30 -8.24 -0.04
CA GLY A 360 -10.03 -9.43 -0.50
C GLY A 360 -9.49 -10.02 -1.79
N THR A 361 -9.02 -9.19 -2.71
CA THR A 361 -8.44 -9.69 -3.96
C THR A 361 -7.10 -10.36 -3.68
N TYR A 362 -6.27 -9.76 -2.83
CA TYR A 362 -4.96 -10.32 -2.46
C TYR A 362 -5.05 -11.49 -1.46
N SER A 363 -6.11 -11.60 -0.66
CA SER A 363 -6.28 -12.73 0.26
C SER A 363 -6.44 -14.08 -0.44
N MET A 364 -6.71 -14.08 -1.75
CA MET A 364 -6.70 -15.29 -2.56
C MET A 364 -5.31 -15.93 -2.67
N ALA A 365 -4.23 -15.15 -2.51
CA ALA A 365 -2.84 -15.62 -2.50
C ALA A 365 -2.22 -15.69 -1.09
N SER A 366 -2.96 -15.30 -0.03
CA SER A 366 -2.42 -15.25 1.34
C SER A 366 -2.18 -16.63 1.95
N MET A 367 -1.18 -16.74 2.83
CA MET A 367 -0.81 -18.00 3.47
C MET A 367 -1.82 -18.50 4.52
N THR A 368 -2.62 -17.62 5.15
CA THR A 368 -3.65 -18.07 6.11
C THR A 368 -5.05 -18.11 5.52
N GLU A 369 -5.84 -19.11 5.90
CA GLU A 369 -7.28 -19.21 5.59
C GLU A 369 -8.08 -19.81 6.75
N VAL A 370 -9.35 -19.42 6.88
CA VAL A 370 -10.31 -20.10 7.76
C VAL A 370 -11.08 -21.11 6.91
N ARG A 371 -11.18 -22.37 7.33
CA ARG A 371 -11.92 -23.42 6.62
C ARG A 371 -12.56 -24.40 7.58
N ALA A 372 -13.51 -25.19 7.07
CA ALA A 372 -14.01 -26.35 7.79
C ALA A 372 -12.92 -27.42 7.86
N ILE A 373 -12.80 -28.10 9.00
CA ILE A 373 -11.83 -29.21 9.16
C ILE A 373 -12.31 -30.39 8.32
N ASP A 374 -13.56 -30.82 8.52
CA ASP A 374 -14.23 -31.81 7.67
C ASP A 374 -15.54 -31.24 7.08
N PRO A 375 -15.62 -31.01 5.76
CA PRO A 375 -16.85 -30.58 5.10
C PRO A 375 -18.02 -31.54 5.29
N LYS A 376 -17.79 -32.86 5.47
CA LYS A 376 -18.85 -33.86 5.67
C LYS A 376 -19.57 -33.64 7.01
N VAL A 377 -18.85 -33.28 8.06
CA VAL A 377 -19.45 -32.87 9.34
C VAL A 377 -20.35 -31.65 9.13
N CYS A 378 -19.90 -30.68 8.32
CA CYS A 378 -20.69 -29.51 7.96
C CYS A 378 -21.97 -29.85 7.18
N VAL A 379 -21.99 -30.90 6.36
CA VAL A 379 -23.21 -31.33 5.65
C VAL A 379 -24.18 -32.04 6.59
N LYS A 380 -23.67 -32.92 7.47
CA LYS A 380 -24.49 -33.81 8.32
C LYS A 380 -25.29 -33.10 9.41
N HIS A 381 -24.73 -32.08 10.08
CA HIS A 381 -25.44 -31.42 11.19
C HIS A 381 -26.37 -30.31 10.67
N LYS A 382 -27.55 -30.13 11.28
CA LYS A 382 -28.53 -29.11 10.85
C LYS A 382 -28.21 -27.71 11.37
N ASP A 383 -27.62 -27.59 12.56
CA ASP A 383 -27.39 -26.31 13.24
C ASP A 383 -26.26 -25.48 12.61
N LYS A 384 -26.60 -24.49 11.79
CA LYS A 384 -25.60 -23.63 11.12
C LYS A 384 -25.20 -22.42 11.95
N SER A 385 -24.93 -22.61 13.24
CA SER A 385 -24.61 -21.52 14.19
C SER A 385 -23.38 -20.69 13.80
N CYS A 386 -22.45 -21.24 13.01
CA CYS A 386 -21.33 -20.47 12.45
C CYS A 386 -21.78 -19.37 11.47
N LEU A 387 -22.95 -19.51 10.84
CA LEU A 387 -23.58 -18.50 9.98
C LEU A 387 -24.65 -17.71 10.74
N THR A 388 -25.53 -18.40 11.47
CA THR A 388 -26.74 -17.82 12.10
C THR A 388 -26.51 -17.27 13.50
N GLY A 389 -25.37 -17.60 14.13
CA GLY A 389 -25.05 -17.24 15.50
C GLY A 389 -25.38 -18.35 16.51
N GLY A 390 -24.68 -18.33 17.65
CA GLY A 390 -24.86 -19.32 18.72
C GLY A 390 -24.65 -18.70 20.10
N PRO A 391 -24.79 -19.48 21.19
CA PRO A 391 -24.55 -18.98 22.54
C PRO A 391 -23.06 -18.64 22.79
N GLY A 392 -22.15 -19.26 22.04
CA GLY A 392 -20.71 -19.05 22.14
C GLY A 392 -20.18 -17.81 21.40
N GLY A 393 -20.88 -17.33 20.37
CA GLY A 393 -20.41 -16.26 19.50
C GLY A 393 -21.51 -15.71 18.57
N TRP A 394 -21.22 -14.58 17.94
CA TRP A 394 -22.15 -13.92 17.02
C TRP A 394 -22.27 -14.67 15.69
N ALA A 395 -23.31 -14.34 14.94
CA ALA A 395 -23.44 -14.71 13.54
C ALA A 395 -22.26 -14.20 12.70
N CYS A 396 -21.98 -14.88 11.57
CA CYS A 396 -20.90 -14.46 10.68
C CYS A 396 -21.15 -13.02 10.18
N SER A 397 -20.32 -12.08 10.64
CA SER A 397 -20.46 -10.65 10.30
C SER A 397 -20.17 -10.36 8.82
N TRP A 398 -19.60 -11.33 8.11
CA TRP A 398 -19.28 -11.28 6.68
C TRP A 398 -20.22 -12.13 5.81
N ASN A 399 -21.29 -12.68 6.41
CA ASN A 399 -22.29 -13.51 5.71
C ASN A 399 -21.67 -14.66 4.89
N GLN A 400 -20.63 -15.30 5.44
CA GLN A 400 -19.97 -16.46 4.83
C GLN A 400 -20.30 -17.73 5.59
N TYR A 401 -20.62 -18.80 4.84
CA TYR A 401 -20.80 -20.13 5.39
C TYR A 401 -19.53 -20.97 5.19
N VAL A 402 -18.86 -21.31 6.30
CA VAL A 402 -17.58 -22.03 6.29
C VAL A 402 -17.66 -23.35 5.54
N GLY A 403 -18.79 -24.06 5.61
CA GLY A 403 -18.94 -25.37 4.96
C GLY A 403 -18.91 -25.36 3.43
N ASN A 404 -19.12 -24.21 2.78
CA ASN A 404 -19.04 -24.05 1.32
C ASN A 404 -18.02 -22.96 0.90
N MET A 405 -17.15 -22.56 1.82
CA MET A 405 -16.22 -21.47 1.57
C MET A 405 -14.96 -22.00 0.88
N SER A 406 -14.80 -21.69 -0.41
CA SER A 406 -13.62 -22.05 -1.20
C SER A 406 -12.65 -20.89 -1.44
N ARG A 407 -13.12 -19.64 -1.23
CA ARG A 407 -12.36 -18.41 -1.51
C ARG A 407 -12.19 -17.56 -0.25
N ASN A 408 -11.06 -16.86 -0.14
CA ASN A 408 -10.76 -15.95 0.97
C ASN A 408 -11.28 -14.52 0.75
N ASN A 409 -11.70 -14.19 -0.46
CA ASN A 409 -12.03 -12.82 -0.84
C ASN A 409 -13.19 -12.21 -0.04
N TYR A 410 -14.15 -13.01 0.43
CA TYR A 410 -15.29 -12.51 1.23
C TYR A 410 -15.21 -12.80 2.73
N CYS A 411 -14.18 -13.51 3.19
CA CYS A 411 -13.99 -13.79 4.61
C CYS A 411 -13.17 -12.68 5.27
N GLY A 412 -13.70 -12.01 6.29
CA GLY A 412 -12.94 -11.00 7.05
C GLY A 412 -12.14 -11.52 8.23
N LEU A 413 -11.99 -12.83 8.38
CA LEU A 413 -11.25 -13.48 9.45
C LEU A 413 -11.64 -12.99 10.87
N CYS A 414 -12.91 -12.67 11.11
CA CYS A 414 -13.39 -12.15 12.41
C CYS A 414 -13.49 -13.19 13.53
N THR A 415 -13.15 -14.46 13.26
CA THR A 415 -13.13 -15.61 14.20
C THR A 415 -14.44 -15.98 14.91
N GLU A 416 -15.53 -15.23 14.75
CA GLU A 416 -16.83 -15.56 15.36
C GLU A 416 -17.35 -16.96 14.97
N CYS A 417 -17.11 -17.40 13.73
CA CYS A 417 -17.50 -18.74 13.28
C CYS A 417 -16.82 -19.88 14.06
N ILE A 418 -15.62 -19.65 14.61
CA ILE A 418 -14.90 -20.63 15.45
C ILE A 418 -15.58 -20.72 16.82
N LYS A 419 -15.93 -19.57 17.41
CA LYS A 419 -16.61 -19.48 18.71
C LYS A 419 -18.04 -20.00 18.68
N SER A 420 -18.72 -19.84 17.55
CA SER A 420 -20.12 -20.22 17.37
C SER A 420 -20.32 -21.67 16.90
N CYS A 421 -19.26 -22.41 16.54
CA CYS A 421 -19.39 -23.76 16.00
C CYS A 421 -19.63 -24.81 17.11
N PRO A 422 -20.78 -25.52 17.13
CA PRO A 422 -21.07 -26.52 18.16
C PRO A 422 -20.27 -27.82 17.98
N LYS A 423 -19.67 -28.04 16.80
CA LYS A 423 -18.92 -29.25 16.46
C LYS A 423 -17.40 -29.03 16.43
N ASP A 424 -16.93 -27.84 16.81
CA ASP A 424 -15.49 -27.49 16.81
C ASP A 424 -14.79 -27.79 15.47
N ASN A 425 -15.54 -27.65 14.36
CA ASN A 425 -15.15 -28.08 13.02
C ASN A 425 -14.61 -26.94 12.15
N VAL A 426 -14.07 -25.88 12.76
CA VAL A 426 -13.55 -24.70 12.04
C VAL A 426 -12.10 -24.48 12.46
N GLY A 427 -11.20 -24.50 11.48
CA GLY A 427 -9.75 -24.33 11.66
C GLY A 427 -9.21 -23.07 11.01
N ILE A 428 -8.06 -22.60 11.49
CA ILE A 428 -7.21 -21.63 10.80
C ILE A 428 -6.05 -22.41 10.20
N PHE A 429 -5.95 -22.42 8.88
CA PHE A 429 -4.95 -23.18 8.14
C PHE A 429 -3.85 -22.28 7.60
N LEU A 430 -2.62 -22.78 7.67
CA LEU A 430 -1.48 -22.26 6.91
C LEU A 430 -1.34 -23.08 5.62
N ARG A 431 -1.33 -22.39 4.49
CA ARG A 431 -1.10 -22.91 3.14
C ARG A 431 0.09 -22.16 2.50
N PRO A 432 0.73 -22.73 1.47
CA PRO A 432 1.77 -22.03 0.73
C PRO A 432 1.25 -20.72 0.14
N PHE A 433 2.18 -19.79 -0.07
CA PHE A 433 1.91 -18.59 -0.84
C PHE A 433 1.65 -18.97 -2.30
N GLY A 434 0.53 -18.48 -2.86
CA GLY A 434 0.07 -18.84 -4.20
C GLY A 434 -1.44 -18.80 -4.32
#